data_AF-Q09JE8-F1
#
_entry.id   AF-Q09JE8-F1
#
_cell.length_a   1.000
_cell.length_b   1.000
_cell.length_c   1.000
_cell.angle_alpha   90.00
_cell.angle_beta   90.00
_cell.angle_gamma   90.00
#
_symmetry.space_group_name_H-M   'P 1'
#
loop_
_entity.id
_entity.type
_entity.pdbx_description
1 polymer ?
#
loop_
_entity_poly.entity_id
_entity_poly.type
_entity_poly.pdbx_seq_one_letter_code
_entity_poly.pdbx_strand_id
1 'polypeptide(L)'
;WKHPKIQIRIMGLTINTDRTDEPYVKRDGQWPRLMKTGETMNEFMEHFRKTAAFAKADIVFFVTALDMILGEGKTRMVGVSGYAFCGAACTFYKFGESEDTPLSYDGTHLFAHEVAHTLGCVHDEDPPDTWVGPKHPGAEQCPWQDGYIMSYVLNDINHFKFSKCCVESMRYVFGLESRACLHQKNAQYKIWRAKGLPGDSVNASRFCQIMHGWKYPETYLDPDYDRTGCKLQCIAPRPRRMLADKIFTHYAIDGSSCNDGTQYGVLEW
;
A
#
# COMPACT_ATOMS: atom_id res chain seq x y z
N TRP A 1 22.37 5.91 14.20
CA TRP A 1 21.98 4.88 13.23
C TRP A 1 21.93 5.50 11.84
N LYS A 2 22.79 5.09 10.89
CA LYS A 2 22.84 5.68 9.52
C LYS A 2 21.81 5.08 8.54
N HIS A 3 21.48 3.80 8.70
CA HIS A 3 20.45 3.11 7.92
C HIS A 3 19.65 2.24 8.89
N PRO A 4 18.40 2.62 9.22
CA PRO A 4 17.59 1.80 10.10
C PRO A 4 17.25 0.48 9.41
N LYS A 5 17.29 -0.63 10.17
CA LYS A 5 16.78 -1.92 9.71
C LYS A 5 15.40 -2.11 10.31
N ILE A 6 14.38 -2.13 9.45
CA ILE A 6 12.98 -2.25 9.85
C ILE A 6 12.53 -3.67 9.56
N GLN A 7 11.84 -4.29 10.51
CA GLN A 7 11.22 -5.58 10.32
C GLN A 7 9.76 -5.52 10.76
N ILE A 8 8.84 -5.61 9.80
CA ILE A 8 7.42 -5.74 10.09
C ILE A 8 7.17 -7.11 10.72
N ARG A 9 6.46 -7.11 11.85
CA ARG A 9 6.05 -8.31 12.59
C ARG A 9 4.56 -8.23 12.85
N ILE A 10 3.81 -9.14 12.24
CA ILE A 10 2.37 -9.24 12.46
C ILE A 10 2.12 -9.79 13.86
N MET A 11 1.43 -9.01 14.68
CA MET A 11 1.06 -9.37 16.05
C MET A 11 -0.28 -10.09 16.15
N GLY A 12 -1.18 -9.79 15.22
CA GLY A 12 -2.51 -10.37 15.12
C GLY A 12 -3.07 -10.07 13.74
N LEU A 13 -4.01 -10.91 13.30
CA LEU A 13 -4.72 -10.79 12.04
C LEU A 13 -6.18 -11.08 12.31
N THR A 14 -7.05 -10.16 11.89
CA THR A 14 -8.50 -10.36 11.87
C THR A 14 -8.92 -10.43 10.41
N ILE A 15 -9.67 -11.46 10.04
CA ILE A 15 -10.23 -11.62 8.71
C ILE A 15 -11.74 -11.54 8.85
N ASN A 16 -12.34 -10.52 8.24
CA ASN A 16 -13.79 -10.40 8.15
C ASN A 16 -14.27 -11.34 7.04
N THR A 17 -15.26 -12.17 7.35
CA THR A 17 -15.80 -13.16 6.42
C THR A 17 -17.17 -12.78 5.89
N ASP A 18 -17.92 -11.98 6.66
CA ASP A 18 -19.21 -11.43 6.31
C ASP A 18 -19.26 -9.91 6.56
N ARG A 19 -20.23 -9.22 5.94
CA ARG A 19 -20.48 -7.79 6.16
C ARG A 19 -20.77 -7.42 7.61
N THR A 20 -21.31 -8.35 8.38
CA THR A 20 -21.59 -8.14 9.81
C THR A 20 -20.32 -8.16 10.67
N ASP A 21 -19.20 -8.70 10.17
CA ASP A 21 -17.90 -8.72 10.85
C ASP A 21 -17.16 -7.38 10.77
N GLU A 22 -17.61 -6.46 9.91
CA GLU A 22 -16.96 -5.18 9.60
C GLU A 22 -17.82 -3.95 9.97
N PRO A 23 -18.29 -3.81 11.22
CA PRO A 23 -19.21 -2.74 11.62
C PRO A 23 -18.63 -1.32 11.48
N TYR A 24 -17.30 -1.23 11.32
CA TYR A 24 -16.55 0.00 11.13
C TYR A 24 -16.48 0.47 9.66
N VAL A 25 -16.80 -0.39 8.69
CA VAL A 25 -16.67 -0.03 7.26
C VAL A 25 -17.88 0.76 6.80
N LYS A 26 -17.66 2.04 6.48
CA LYS A 26 -18.70 2.95 5.99
C LYS A 26 -18.68 3.01 4.48
N ARG A 27 -19.80 2.65 3.86
CA ARG A 27 -19.97 2.61 2.41
C ARG A 27 -20.82 3.78 1.92
N ASP A 28 -20.59 4.21 0.70
CA ASP A 28 -21.50 5.10 -0.01
C ASP A 28 -22.88 4.42 -0.15
N GLY A 29 -23.95 5.14 0.18
CA GLY A 29 -25.30 4.59 0.18
C GLY A 29 -25.84 4.26 -1.21
N GLN A 30 -25.39 4.96 -2.25
CA GLN A 30 -25.77 4.70 -3.64
C GLN A 30 -24.81 3.70 -4.30
N TRP A 31 -23.55 3.70 -3.89
CA TRP A 31 -22.49 2.89 -4.49
C TRP A 31 -21.79 2.04 -3.42
N PRO A 32 -22.35 0.89 -3.02
CA PRO A 32 -21.82 0.09 -1.89
C PRO A 32 -20.41 -0.48 -2.07
N ARG A 33 -19.83 -0.36 -3.28
CA ARG A 33 -18.41 -0.69 -3.54
C ARG A 33 -17.46 0.41 -3.11
N LEU A 34 -17.97 1.63 -2.91
CA LEU A 34 -17.18 2.78 -2.54
C LEU A 34 -17.14 2.90 -1.02
N MET A 35 -15.95 2.79 -0.44
CA MET A 35 -15.69 2.93 0.99
C MET A 35 -15.30 4.37 1.32
N LYS A 36 -16.02 4.99 2.25
CA LYS A 36 -15.70 6.32 2.73
C LYS A 36 -14.53 6.25 3.70
N THR A 37 -13.33 6.56 3.22
CA THR A 37 -12.03 6.46 3.94
C THR A 37 -12.07 7.17 5.29
N GLY A 38 -12.41 8.47 5.31
CA GLY A 38 -12.39 9.24 6.56
C GLY A 38 -13.38 8.74 7.63
N GLU A 39 -14.60 8.37 7.23
CA GLU A 39 -15.60 7.82 8.16
C GLU A 39 -15.23 6.41 8.63
N THR A 40 -14.75 5.56 7.71
CA THR A 40 -14.30 4.19 8.02
C THR A 40 -13.13 4.22 8.98
N MET A 41 -12.11 5.05 8.72
CA MET A 41 -10.97 5.25 9.60
C MET A 41 -11.42 5.65 11.01
N ASN A 42 -12.32 6.64 11.14
CA ASN A 42 -12.83 7.06 12.46
C ASN A 42 -13.49 5.93 13.24
N GLU A 43 -14.33 5.12 12.58
CA GLU A 43 -15.07 4.03 13.22
C GLU A 43 -14.17 2.82 13.48
N PHE A 44 -13.21 2.55 12.60
CA PHE A 44 -12.17 1.54 12.78
C PHE A 44 -11.30 1.87 14.00
N MET A 45 -10.91 3.13 14.13
CA MET A 45 -10.19 3.62 15.30
C MET A 45 -11.00 3.37 16.58
N GLU A 46 -12.26 3.80 16.63
CA GLU A 46 -13.12 3.62 17.82
C GLU A 46 -13.37 2.15 18.16
N HIS A 47 -13.47 1.29 17.16
CA HIS A 47 -13.64 -0.15 17.33
C HIS A 47 -12.39 -0.79 17.95
N PHE A 48 -11.21 -0.56 17.37
CA PHE A 48 -10.00 -1.27 17.76
C PHE A 48 -9.25 -0.65 18.95
N ARG A 49 -9.41 0.66 19.22
CA ARG A 49 -8.75 1.35 20.34
C ARG A 49 -9.01 0.71 21.70
N LYS A 50 -10.17 0.07 21.87
CA LYS A 50 -10.60 -0.57 23.13
C LYS A 50 -10.03 -1.98 23.31
N THR A 51 -9.30 -2.50 22.32
CA THR A 51 -8.78 -3.87 22.34
C THR A 51 -7.41 -3.96 23.00
N ALA A 52 -7.12 -5.12 23.61
CA ALA A 52 -5.78 -5.42 24.12
C ALA A 52 -4.71 -5.49 23.02
N ALA A 53 -5.11 -5.78 21.78
CA ALA A 53 -4.22 -5.79 20.62
C ALA A 53 -3.73 -4.36 20.31
N PHE A 54 -4.61 -3.37 20.34
CA PHE A 54 -4.23 -1.97 20.12
C PHE A 54 -3.22 -1.47 21.15
N ALA A 55 -3.34 -1.86 22.42
CA ALA A 55 -2.37 -1.47 23.45
C ALA A 55 -0.94 -2.01 23.18
N LYS A 56 -0.81 -3.11 22.45
CA LYS A 56 0.48 -3.78 22.19
C LYS A 56 1.04 -3.54 20.79
N ALA A 57 0.18 -3.20 19.82
CA ALA A 57 0.58 -2.98 18.44
C ALA A 57 1.20 -1.59 18.26
N ASP A 58 2.24 -1.49 17.43
CA ASP A 58 2.88 -0.20 17.12
C ASP A 58 2.14 0.53 16.00
N ILE A 59 1.48 -0.24 15.12
CA ILE A 59 0.63 0.18 14.00
C ILE A 59 -0.56 -0.80 13.93
N VAL A 60 -1.76 -0.30 13.64
CA VAL A 60 -2.95 -1.09 13.30
C VAL A 60 -3.35 -0.74 11.87
N PHE A 61 -3.53 -1.74 11.01
CA PHE A 61 -3.70 -1.50 9.58
C PHE A 61 -4.94 -2.22 9.04
N PHE A 62 -5.70 -1.55 8.18
CA PHE A 62 -6.88 -2.09 7.53
C PHE A 62 -6.64 -2.27 6.03
N VAL A 63 -6.88 -3.48 5.51
CA VAL A 63 -6.75 -3.78 4.07
C VAL A 63 -8.13 -4.11 3.53
N THR A 64 -8.50 -3.49 2.41
CA THR A 64 -9.84 -3.60 1.82
C THR A 64 -9.80 -3.86 0.32
N ALA A 65 -10.81 -4.56 -0.20
CA ALA A 65 -11.04 -4.73 -1.63
C ALA A 65 -12.10 -3.76 -2.19
N LEU A 66 -12.55 -2.81 -1.36
CA LEU A 66 -13.48 -1.75 -1.76
C LEU A 66 -12.72 -0.58 -2.37
N ASP A 67 -13.35 0.12 -3.31
CA ASP A 67 -12.78 1.34 -3.87
C ASP A 67 -12.91 2.47 -2.83
N MET A 68 -11.80 3.03 -2.38
CA MET A 68 -11.71 4.07 -1.38
C MET A 68 -12.03 5.44 -1.99
N ILE A 69 -12.74 6.26 -1.21
CA ILE A 69 -13.07 7.64 -1.54
C ILE A 69 -12.83 8.53 -0.33
N LEU A 70 -12.40 9.76 -0.58
CA LEU A 70 -12.18 10.76 0.46
C LEU A 70 -13.07 11.98 0.23
N GLY A 71 -13.69 12.49 1.29
CA GLY A 71 -14.63 13.62 1.21
C GLY A 71 -16.01 13.24 0.68
N GLU A 72 -16.89 14.24 0.58
CA GLU A 72 -18.29 14.06 0.15
C GLU A 72 -18.73 15.18 -0.81
N GLY A 73 -19.82 14.92 -1.55
CA GLY A 73 -20.40 15.91 -2.46
C GLY A 73 -19.39 16.45 -3.48
N LYS A 74 -19.16 17.76 -3.46
CA LYS A 74 -18.24 18.45 -4.40
C LYS A 74 -16.75 18.28 -4.07
N THR A 75 -16.40 17.87 -2.84
CA THR A 75 -15.00 17.64 -2.42
C THR A 75 -14.61 16.18 -2.51
N ARG A 76 -15.51 15.32 -3.02
CA ARG A 76 -15.27 13.90 -3.19
C ARG A 76 -14.10 13.65 -4.14
N MET A 77 -13.04 13.07 -3.59
CA MET A 77 -11.91 12.52 -4.33
C MET A 77 -12.17 11.03 -4.57
N VAL A 78 -12.10 10.64 -5.84
CA VAL A 78 -12.14 9.24 -6.29
C VAL A 78 -10.73 8.81 -6.67
N GLY A 79 -10.40 7.53 -6.46
CA GLY A 79 -9.05 7.01 -6.72
C GLY A 79 -8.05 7.31 -5.61
N VAL A 80 -8.53 7.50 -4.39
CA VAL A 80 -7.69 7.32 -3.19
C VAL A 80 -7.55 5.82 -3.01
N SER A 81 -6.34 5.30 -2.83
CA SER A 81 -6.13 3.86 -2.63
C SER A 81 -5.48 3.55 -1.28
N GLY A 82 -5.07 4.56 -0.53
CA GLY A 82 -4.51 4.40 0.81
C GLY A 82 -4.64 5.68 1.63
N TYR A 83 -4.58 5.53 2.95
CA TYR A 83 -4.58 6.65 3.89
C TYR A 83 -3.95 6.26 5.23
N ALA A 84 -2.94 7.00 5.66
CA ALA A 84 -2.30 6.82 6.95
C ALA A 84 -1.88 8.16 7.59
N PHE A 85 -1.86 8.21 8.92
CA PHE A 85 -1.36 9.38 9.64
C PHE A 85 0.17 9.38 9.68
N CYS A 86 0.78 10.48 9.23
CA CYS A 86 2.23 10.61 9.21
C CYS A 86 2.83 10.56 10.64
N GLY A 87 3.88 9.75 10.82
CA GLY A 87 4.63 9.62 12.08
C GLY A 87 3.80 9.16 13.29
N ALA A 88 2.67 8.51 13.03
CA ALA A 88 1.68 8.15 14.04
C ALA A 88 1.94 6.81 14.72
N ALA A 89 2.95 6.03 14.29
CA ALA A 89 3.35 4.83 15.01
C ALA A 89 3.60 5.13 16.50
N CYS A 90 3.24 4.20 17.37
CA CYS A 90 3.21 4.35 18.84
C CYS A 90 2.20 5.37 19.40
N THR A 91 1.44 6.09 18.58
CA THR A 91 0.48 7.10 19.08
C THR A 91 -0.96 6.57 19.14
N PHE A 92 -1.89 7.41 19.56
CA PHE A 92 -3.32 7.12 19.52
C PHE A 92 -3.92 7.09 18.09
N TYR A 93 -3.16 7.61 17.11
CA TYR A 93 -3.52 7.70 15.69
C TYR A 93 -2.76 6.70 14.82
N LYS A 94 -2.21 5.63 15.40
CA LYS A 94 -1.37 4.61 14.74
C LYS A 94 -2.12 3.71 13.74
N PHE A 95 -2.96 4.30 12.92
CA PHE A 95 -3.83 3.63 11.96
C PHE A 95 -3.45 3.99 10.53
N GLY A 96 -3.58 3.00 9.65
CA GLY A 96 -3.48 3.16 8.21
C GLY A 96 -4.45 2.22 7.50
N GLU A 97 -4.83 2.56 6.29
CA GLU A 97 -5.66 1.70 5.44
C GLU A 97 -5.18 1.73 3.99
N SER A 98 -5.36 0.61 3.28
CA SER A 98 -5.05 0.51 1.85
C SER A 98 -6.00 -0.43 1.11
N GLU A 99 -6.16 -0.16 -0.17
CA GLU A 99 -6.76 -1.07 -1.13
C GLU A 99 -5.81 -2.23 -1.44
N ASP A 100 -6.41 -3.39 -1.71
CA ASP A 100 -5.76 -4.52 -2.36
C ASP A 100 -6.75 -5.17 -3.33
N THR A 101 -6.27 -5.54 -4.51
CA THR A 101 -7.05 -6.43 -5.38
C THR A 101 -6.84 -7.87 -4.91
N PRO A 102 -7.89 -8.57 -4.45
CA PRO A 102 -7.73 -9.91 -3.88
C PRO A 102 -7.00 -10.87 -4.81
N LEU A 103 -6.06 -11.63 -4.24
CA LEU A 103 -5.26 -12.65 -4.96
C LEU A 103 -4.28 -12.08 -6.00
N SER A 104 -4.04 -10.77 -6.03
CA SER A 104 -3.10 -10.16 -7.00
C SER A 104 -1.71 -9.87 -6.41
N TYR A 105 -1.62 -9.67 -5.09
CA TYR A 105 -0.46 -9.10 -4.38
C TYR A 105 -0.16 -7.62 -4.70
N ASP A 106 -0.97 -6.95 -5.50
CA ASP A 106 -0.79 -5.56 -5.93
C ASP A 106 -0.77 -4.57 -4.77
N GLY A 107 -1.62 -4.78 -3.75
CA GLY A 107 -1.69 -3.93 -2.57
C GLY A 107 -0.43 -3.95 -1.70
N THR A 108 0.56 -4.80 -1.97
CA THR A 108 1.81 -4.89 -1.18
C THR A 108 2.61 -3.59 -1.23
N HIS A 109 2.78 -3.00 -2.42
CA HIS A 109 3.49 -1.73 -2.58
C HIS A 109 2.77 -0.62 -1.83
N LEU A 110 1.45 -0.55 -2.00
CA LEU A 110 0.62 0.47 -1.38
C LEU A 110 0.58 0.34 0.16
N PHE A 111 0.45 -0.88 0.67
CA PHE A 111 0.60 -1.16 2.10
C PHE A 111 1.96 -0.65 2.62
N ALA A 112 3.05 -0.87 1.89
CA ALA A 112 4.37 -0.39 2.29
C ALA A 112 4.47 1.15 2.26
N HIS A 113 3.85 1.81 1.27
CA HIS A 113 3.73 3.26 1.20
C HIS A 113 3.02 3.83 2.43
N GLU A 114 1.84 3.31 2.75
CA GLU A 114 1.05 3.78 3.89
C GLU A 114 1.72 3.47 5.24
N VAL A 115 2.37 2.31 5.37
CA VAL A 115 3.19 2.03 6.54
C VAL A 115 4.35 3.01 6.65
N ALA A 116 5.01 3.40 5.54
CA ALA A 116 6.08 4.38 5.56
C ALA A 116 5.60 5.76 6.06
N HIS A 117 4.38 6.18 5.70
CA HIS A 117 3.74 7.34 6.30
C HIS A 117 3.67 7.20 7.83
N THR A 118 3.18 6.07 8.37
CA THR A 118 3.12 5.89 9.84
C THR A 118 4.49 5.98 10.54
N LEU A 119 5.57 5.70 9.80
CA LEU A 119 6.97 5.79 10.26
C LEU A 119 7.59 7.18 10.01
N GLY A 120 6.84 8.11 9.44
CA GLY A 120 7.19 9.53 9.32
C GLY A 120 7.51 10.02 7.93
N CYS A 121 7.45 9.18 6.89
CA CYS A 121 7.69 9.67 5.54
C CYS A 121 6.52 10.55 5.07
N VAL A 122 6.82 11.76 4.60
CA VAL A 122 5.89 12.55 3.78
C VAL A 122 6.06 12.15 2.31
N HIS A 123 5.22 12.64 1.41
CA HIS A 123 5.48 12.42 -0.01
C HIS A 123 6.77 13.13 -0.44
N ASP A 124 7.44 12.62 -1.48
CA ASP A 124 8.62 13.30 -2.02
C ASP A 124 8.22 14.73 -2.47
N GLU A 125 9.11 15.72 -2.32
CA GLU A 125 8.85 17.17 -2.46
C GLU A 125 7.99 17.84 -1.36
N ASP A 126 7.33 17.09 -0.47
CA ASP A 126 6.54 17.71 0.59
C ASP A 126 7.42 18.39 1.66
N PRO A 127 6.91 19.48 2.27
CA PRO A 127 7.58 20.14 3.38
C PRO A 127 7.58 19.29 4.66
N PRO A 128 8.38 19.68 5.67
CA PRO A 128 8.30 19.12 7.02
C PRO A 128 6.88 19.04 7.60
N ASP A 129 6.56 17.91 8.26
CA ASP A 129 5.31 17.77 9.00
C ASP A 129 5.50 18.09 10.50
N THR A 130 4.98 19.25 10.90
CA THR A 130 5.06 19.75 12.28
C THR A 130 4.27 18.92 13.28
N TRP A 131 3.28 18.13 12.85
CA TRP A 131 2.60 17.16 13.70
C TRP A 131 3.55 16.05 14.17
N VAL A 132 4.42 15.58 13.28
CA VAL A 132 5.42 14.54 13.61
C VAL A 132 6.45 15.10 14.58
N GLY A 133 6.89 16.34 14.34
CA GLY A 133 7.55 17.18 15.33
C GLY A 133 8.28 18.38 14.72
N PRO A 134 8.82 19.27 15.56
CA PRO A 134 9.30 20.59 15.13
C PRO A 134 10.56 20.56 14.25
N LYS A 135 11.25 19.42 14.16
CA LYS A 135 12.46 19.22 13.35
C LYS A 135 12.30 18.07 12.36
N HIS A 136 11.06 17.72 12.02
CA HIS A 136 10.83 16.76 10.95
C HIS A 136 11.52 17.26 9.66
N PRO A 137 12.25 16.39 8.92
CA PRO A 137 13.08 16.87 7.82
C PRO A 137 12.29 17.16 6.53
N GLY A 138 11.06 16.69 6.41
CA GLY A 138 10.30 16.75 5.15
C GLY A 138 10.93 15.91 4.04
N ALA A 139 10.58 16.22 2.79
CA ALA A 139 11.16 15.60 1.61
C ALA A 139 11.34 16.55 0.42
N GLU A 140 11.38 17.87 0.64
CA GLU A 140 11.61 18.91 -0.39
C GLU A 140 12.87 18.67 -1.25
N GLN A 141 13.86 17.92 -0.74
CA GLN A 141 15.11 17.59 -1.44
C GLN A 141 15.10 16.27 -2.22
N CYS A 142 13.96 15.58 -2.25
CA CYS A 142 13.75 14.36 -3.01
C CYS A 142 12.74 14.66 -4.13
N PRO A 143 13.18 14.73 -5.39
CA PRO A 143 12.29 15.02 -6.51
C PRO A 143 11.20 13.96 -6.68
N TRP A 144 9.96 14.41 -6.92
CA TRP A 144 8.81 13.52 -7.13
C TRP A 144 9.02 12.60 -8.33
N GLN A 145 9.70 13.10 -9.36
CA GLN A 145 9.95 12.39 -10.62
C GLN A 145 11.01 11.29 -10.52
N ASP A 146 11.77 11.22 -9.41
CA ASP A 146 12.71 10.14 -9.16
C ASP A 146 11.99 8.80 -8.94
N GLY A 147 10.68 8.84 -8.67
CA GLY A 147 9.81 7.67 -8.68
C GLY A 147 10.00 6.75 -7.49
N TYR A 148 10.46 7.25 -6.34
CA TYR A 148 10.55 6.43 -5.11
C TYR A 148 9.17 6.09 -4.56
N ILE A 149 9.10 5.16 -3.61
CA ILE A 149 7.84 4.64 -3.04
C ILE A 149 6.88 5.73 -2.55
N MET A 150 7.40 6.89 -2.12
CA MET A 150 6.61 8.04 -1.65
C MET A 150 6.10 8.96 -2.78
N SER A 151 6.19 8.52 -4.03
CA SER A 151 5.64 9.18 -5.22
C SER A 151 4.67 8.25 -5.95
N TYR A 152 3.83 8.79 -6.83
CA TYR A 152 2.93 8.00 -7.70
C TYR A 152 3.52 7.71 -9.09
N VAL A 153 4.83 7.95 -9.27
CA VAL A 153 5.49 7.88 -10.57
C VAL A 153 6.09 6.50 -10.81
N LEU A 154 5.57 5.79 -11.82
CA LEU A 154 6.01 4.44 -12.23
C LEU A 154 7.15 4.48 -13.25
N ASN A 155 8.26 5.14 -12.92
CA ASN A 155 9.34 5.35 -13.89
C ASN A 155 10.40 4.26 -13.89
N ASP A 156 10.72 3.64 -12.74
CA ASP A 156 11.80 2.65 -12.65
C ASP A 156 11.74 1.84 -11.33
N ILE A 157 12.76 1.00 -11.07
CA ILE A 157 13.02 0.23 -9.86
C ILE A 157 13.03 1.05 -8.56
N ASN A 158 13.20 2.38 -8.65
CA ASN A 158 13.05 3.26 -7.50
C ASN A 158 11.66 3.16 -6.87
N HIS A 159 10.63 2.78 -7.63
CA HIS A 159 9.27 2.57 -7.16
C HIS A 159 9.22 1.64 -5.93
N PHE A 160 10.17 0.72 -5.83
CA PHE A 160 10.29 -0.23 -4.74
C PHE A 160 11.33 0.16 -3.69
N LYS A 161 11.73 1.44 -3.62
CA LYS A 161 12.78 1.90 -2.71
C LYS A 161 12.30 3.10 -1.92
N PHE A 162 12.84 3.25 -0.72
CA PHE A 162 12.71 4.49 0.04
C PHE A 162 13.71 5.52 -0.46
N SER A 163 13.24 6.75 -0.69
CA SER A 163 14.12 7.89 -0.96
C SER A 163 14.99 8.20 0.25
N LYS A 164 16.10 8.92 0.05
CA LYS A 164 16.94 9.39 1.17
C LYS A 164 16.14 10.21 2.19
N CYS A 165 15.15 10.99 1.75
CA CYS A 165 14.33 11.84 2.61
C CYS A 165 13.38 11.01 3.47
N CYS A 166 12.77 9.97 2.90
CA CYS A 166 11.97 9.04 3.67
C CYS A 166 12.82 8.29 4.72
N VAL A 167 14.03 7.84 4.36
CA VAL A 167 14.96 7.23 5.34
C VAL A 167 15.36 8.21 6.45
N GLU A 168 15.59 9.48 6.14
CA GLU A 168 15.88 10.52 7.13
C GLU A 168 14.70 10.80 8.06
N SER A 169 13.48 10.84 7.51
CA SER A 169 12.25 10.99 8.28
C SER A 169 12.03 9.82 9.24
N MET A 170 12.23 8.58 8.79
CA MET A 170 12.18 7.40 9.66
C MET A 170 13.21 7.48 10.78
N ARG A 171 14.44 7.92 10.48
CA ARG A 171 15.49 8.10 11.50
C ARG A 171 15.12 9.15 12.54
N TYR A 172 14.48 10.24 12.11
CA TYR A 172 13.96 11.25 13.01
C TYR A 172 12.90 10.65 13.94
N VAL A 173 11.88 9.99 13.39
CA VAL A 173 10.80 9.35 14.16
C VAL A 173 11.33 8.31 15.15
N PHE A 174 12.29 7.46 14.74
CA PHE A 174 12.87 6.44 15.62
C PHE A 174 13.74 7.02 16.74
N GLY A 175 14.19 8.27 16.59
CA GLY A 175 14.90 9.01 17.64
C GLY A 175 14.00 9.69 18.66
N LEU A 176 12.69 9.76 18.43
CA LEU A 176 11.74 10.40 19.35
C LEU A 176 11.44 9.49 20.54
N GLU A 177 11.51 10.04 21.76
CA GLU A 177 11.17 9.30 22.99
C GLU A 177 9.74 8.77 22.97
N SER A 178 8.79 9.56 22.44
CA SER A 178 7.39 9.15 22.25
C SER A 178 7.20 7.97 21.30
N ARG A 179 8.24 7.57 20.55
CA ARG A 179 8.23 6.47 19.58
C ARG A 179 9.12 5.30 20.04
N ALA A 180 9.46 5.25 21.33
CA ALA A 180 10.29 4.18 21.90
C ALA A 180 9.68 2.78 21.74
N CYS A 181 8.37 2.65 21.49
CA CYS A 181 7.71 1.37 21.27
C CYS A 181 8.28 0.60 20.06
N LEU A 182 8.75 1.31 19.02
CA LEU A 182 9.33 0.72 17.80
C LEU A 182 10.63 -0.04 18.05
N HIS A 183 11.29 0.19 19.19
CA HIS A 183 12.52 -0.51 19.59
C HIS A 183 12.23 -1.76 20.43
N GLN A 184 10.95 -2.01 20.74
CA GLN A 184 10.52 -3.16 21.53
C GLN A 184 9.94 -4.25 20.64
N LYS A 185 10.24 -5.49 20.97
CA LYS A 185 9.68 -6.64 20.26
C LYS A 185 8.40 -7.11 20.97
N ASN A 186 7.26 -6.58 20.54
CA ASN A 186 5.96 -6.90 21.14
C ASN A 186 5.36 -8.22 20.61
N ALA A 187 5.68 -8.60 19.36
CA ALA A 187 5.16 -9.82 18.73
C ALA A 187 5.71 -11.10 19.39
N GLN A 188 4.79 -11.91 19.95
CA GLN A 188 5.10 -13.16 20.64
C GLN A 188 5.29 -14.34 19.68
N TYR A 189 4.62 -14.32 18.52
CA TYR A 189 4.64 -15.40 17.56
C TYR A 189 5.43 -15.00 16.31
N LYS A 190 6.10 -15.98 15.71
CA LYS A 190 6.66 -15.82 14.36
C LYS A 190 5.61 -16.30 13.37
N ILE A 191 5.10 -15.40 12.53
CA ILE A 191 4.44 -15.83 11.30
C ILE A 191 5.52 -16.34 10.36
N TRP A 192 5.36 -17.59 9.91
CA TRP A 192 6.27 -18.18 8.93
C TRP A 192 6.06 -17.49 7.59
N ARG A 193 7.17 -17.00 7.01
CA ARG A 193 7.14 -16.48 5.64
C ARG A 193 6.82 -17.62 4.68
N ALA A 194 6.06 -17.30 3.64
CA ALA A 194 5.88 -18.23 2.53
C ALA A 194 7.26 -18.64 1.98
N LYS A 195 7.39 -19.90 1.55
CA LYS A 195 8.64 -20.43 1.00
C LYS A 195 8.86 -20.00 -0.46
N GLY A 196 7.82 -19.54 -1.14
CA GLY A 196 7.86 -19.06 -2.52
C GLY A 196 7.59 -17.56 -2.63
N LEU A 197 7.83 -17.03 -3.82
CA LEU A 197 7.53 -15.65 -4.19
C LEU A 197 6.09 -15.53 -4.68
N PRO A 198 5.47 -14.33 -4.63
CA PRO A 198 4.12 -14.10 -5.15
C PRO A 198 3.88 -14.65 -6.57
N GLY A 199 4.85 -14.49 -7.46
CA GLY A 199 4.82 -14.95 -8.84
C GLY A 199 4.81 -16.46 -9.02
N ASP A 200 5.22 -17.23 -8.01
CA ASP A 200 5.10 -18.70 -8.01
C ASP A 200 3.63 -19.13 -7.95
N SER A 201 2.76 -18.26 -7.40
CA SER A 201 1.32 -18.51 -7.25
C SER A 201 0.49 -17.76 -8.29
N VAL A 202 0.96 -16.58 -8.74
CA VAL A 202 0.24 -15.70 -9.67
C VAL A 202 1.19 -15.22 -10.76
N ASN A 203 1.20 -15.91 -11.91
CA ASN A 203 2.02 -15.48 -13.04
C ASN A 203 1.47 -14.20 -13.70
N ALA A 204 2.26 -13.61 -14.61
CA ALA A 204 1.93 -12.34 -15.29
C ALA A 204 0.55 -12.35 -16.00
N SER A 205 0.20 -13.43 -16.71
CA SER A 205 -1.10 -13.54 -17.38
C SER A 205 -2.24 -13.57 -16.38
N ARG A 206 -2.10 -14.34 -15.29
CA ARG A 206 -3.10 -14.42 -14.24
C ARG A 206 -3.23 -13.10 -13.49
N PHE A 207 -2.12 -12.40 -13.26
CA PHE A 207 -2.11 -11.06 -12.67
C PHE A 207 -2.98 -10.08 -13.49
N CYS A 208 -2.76 -9.99 -14.81
CA CYS A 208 -3.58 -9.12 -15.67
C CYS A 208 -5.07 -9.46 -15.63
N GLN A 209 -5.41 -10.76 -15.61
CA GLN A 209 -6.80 -11.22 -15.50
C GLN A 209 -7.45 -10.83 -14.16
N ILE A 210 -6.70 -10.91 -13.05
CA ILE A 210 -7.23 -10.59 -11.72
C ILE A 210 -7.40 -9.07 -11.57
N MET A 211 -6.36 -8.29 -11.88
CA MET A 211 -6.32 -6.84 -11.63
C MET A 211 -7.48 -6.08 -12.26
N HIS A 212 -7.87 -6.46 -13.48
CA HIS A 212 -8.91 -5.76 -14.22
C HIS A 212 -10.16 -6.62 -14.45
N GLY A 213 -10.12 -7.91 -14.15
CA GLY A 213 -11.17 -8.89 -14.46
C GLY A 213 -12.53 -8.54 -13.86
N TRP A 214 -12.55 -7.85 -12.72
CA TRP A 214 -13.79 -7.38 -12.12
C TRP A 214 -14.59 -6.44 -13.01
N LYS A 215 -13.89 -5.55 -13.74
CA LYS A 215 -14.50 -4.54 -14.61
C LYS A 215 -14.43 -4.93 -16.09
N TYR A 216 -13.40 -5.68 -16.46
CA TYR A 216 -13.05 -6.10 -17.80
C TYR A 216 -12.70 -7.61 -17.77
N PRO A 217 -13.71 -8.50 -17.77
CA PRO A 217 -13.50 -9.94 -17.57
C PRO A 217 -12.60 -10.61 -18.63
N GLU A 218 -12.50 -10.01 -19.81
CA GLU A 218 -11.68 -10.49 -20.93
C GLU A 218 -10.27 -9.90 -20.93
N THR A 219 -9.82 -9.29 -19.82
CA THR A 219 -8.46 -8.72 -19.75
C THR A 219 -7.41 -9.81 -19.91
N TYR A 220 -6.41 -9.55 -20.74
CA TYR A 220 -5.28 -10.44 -20.98
C TYR A 220 -3.96 -9.68 -20.97
N LEU A 221 -2.86 -10.41 -20.79
CA LEU A 221 -1.50 -9.88 -20.93
C LEU A 221 -1.20 -9.71 -22.42
N ASP A 222 -0.74 -8.53 -22.83
CA ASP A 222 -0.30 -8.26 -24.19
C ASP A 222 0.86 -9.21 -24.58
N PRO A 223 0.68 -10.08 -25.59
CA PRO A 223 1.73 -10.99 -26.03
C PRO A 223 2.87 -10.30 -26.78
N ASP A 224 2.62 -9.11 -27.34
CA ASP A 224 3.58 -8.40 -28.21
C ASP A 224 4.36 -7.31 -27.45
N TYR A 225 4.02 -7.06 -26.18
CA TYR A 225 4.68 -6.05 -25.35
C TYR A 225 6.06 -6.51 -24.89
N ASP A 226 7.08 -5.66 -25.08
CA ASP A 226 8.41 -5.87 -24.52
C ASP A 226 8.39 -5.66 -23.01
N ARG A 227 8.53 -6.75 -22.27
CA ARG A 227 8.53 -6.77 -20.80
C ARG A 227 9.94 -6.60 -20.22
N THR A 228 10.90 -6.11 -21.00
CA THR A 228 12.22 -5.71 -20.50
C THR A 228 12.05 -4.66 -19.40
N GLY A 229 12.63 -4.91 -18.22
CA GLY A 229 12.39 -4.10 -17.02
C GLY A 229 11.17 -4.52 -16.20
N CYS A 230 10.62 -5.73 -16.45
CA CYS A 230 9.56 -6.34 -15.66
C CYS A 230 8.27 -5.50 -15.59
N LYS A 231 7.95 -4.80 -16.68
CA LYS A 231 6.66 -4.12 -16.85
C LYS A 231 5.72 -5.01 -17.66
N LEU A 232 4.46 -5.08 -17.27
CA LEU A 232 3.39 -5.83 -17.90
C LEU A 232 2.41 -4.87 -18.54
N GLN A 233 1.98 -5.16 -19.77
CA GLN A 233 0.90 -4.45 -20.41
C GLN A 233 -0.35 -5.35 -20.41
N CYS A 234 -1.40 -4.94 -19.71
CA CYS A 234 -2.67 -5.66 -19.65
C CYS A 234 -3.68 -4.97 -20.57
N ILE A 235 -4.16 -5.68 -21.59
CA ILE A 235 -5.18 -5.21 -22.53
C ILE A 235 -6.54 -5.64 -22.00
N ALA A 236 -7.42 -4.67 -21.80
CA ALA A 236 -8.78 -4.83 -21.31
C ALA A 236 -9.77 -4.48 -22.43
N PRO A 237 -10.33 -5.50 -23.11
CA PRO A 237 -11.28 -5.32 -24.20
C PRO A 237 -12.50 -4.51 -23.78
N ARG A 238 -12.98 -3.63 -24.66
CA ARG A 238 -14.24 -2.91 -24.43
C ARG A 238 -15.40 -3.52 -25.22
N PRO A 239 -16.58 -3.71 -24.60
CA PRO A 239 -17.72 -4.32 -25.28
C PRO A 239 -18.28 -3.46 -26.43
N ARG A 240 -17.99 -2.15 -26.47
CA ARG A 240 -18.39 -1.27 -27.57
C ARG A 240 -17.26 -1.19 -28.59
N ARG A 241 -17.45 -1.82 -29.75
CA ARG A 241 -16.52 -1.87 -30.90
C ARG A 241 -15.97 -0.51 -31.39
N MET A 242 -16.56 0.62 -31.00
CA MET A 242 -16.09 1.97 -31.36
C MET A 242 -15.12 2.59 -30.35
N LEU A 243 -14.85 1.95 -29.22
CA LEU A 243 -13.89 2.42 -28.23
C LEU A 243 -12.67 1.50 -28.28
N ALA A 244 -11.48 2.10 -28.38
CA ALA A 244 -10.24 1.35 -28.22
C ALA A 244 -10.20 0.65 -26.85
N ASP A 245 -9.55 -0.51 -26.83
CA ASP A 245 -9.30 -1.27 -25.62
C ASP A 245 -8.54 -0.42 -24.60
N LYS A 246 -8.75 -0.71 -23.32
CA LYS A 246 -7.93 -0.07 -22.28
C LYS A 246 -6.62 -0.80 -22.17
N ILE A 247 -5.55 -0.04 -22.01
CA ILE A 247 -4.21 -0.55 -21.79
C ILE A 247 -3.78 -0.09 -20.41
N PHE A 248 -3.41 -1.04 -19.56
CA PHE A 248 -2.89 -0.79 -18.22
C PHE A 248 -1.44 -1.26 -18.14
N THR A 249 -0.57 -0.47 -17.52
CA THR A 249 0.82 -0.85 -17.27
C THR A 249 1.01 -1.13 -15.79
N HIS A 250 1.60 -2.28 -15.48
CA HIS A 250 1.88 -2.74 -14.12
C HIS A 250 3.32 -3.23 -14.03
N TYR A 251 3.89 -3.29 -12.83
CA TYR A 251 5.09 -4.09 -12.62
C TYR A 251 4.72 -5.56 -12.42
N ALA A 252 5.57 -6.47 -12.91
CA ALA A 252 5.45 -7.87 -12.62
C ALA A 252 5.72 -8.10 -11.12
N ILE A 253 4.86 -8.86 -10.46
CA ILE A 253 5.07 -9.23 -9.05
C ILE A 253 6.32 -10.12 -8.92
N ASP A 254 7.02 -10.01 -7.79
CA ASP A 254 8.26 -10.76 -7.53
C ASP A 254 8.08 -12.26 -7.81
N GLY A 255 9.05 -12.85 -8.51
CA GLY A 255 9.01 -14.25 -8.95
C GLY A 255 8.23 -14.51 -10.25
N SER A 256 7.52 -13.52 -10.79
CA SER A 256 6.92 -13.65 -12.12
C SER A 256 7.99 -13.58 -13.21
N SER A 257 7.84 -14.37 -14.27
CA SER A 257 8.72 -14.31 -15.44
C SER A 257 8.48 -13.00 -16.20
N CYS A 258 9.52 -12.17 -16.34
CA CYS A 258 9.43 -10.92 -17.10
C CYS A 258 9.51 -11.19 -18.61
N ASN A 259 10.46 -11.99 -19.08
CA ASN A 259 10.56 -12.51 -20.45
C ASN A 259 10.94 -14.00 -20.40
N ASP A 260 10.42 -14.81 -21.34
CA ASP A 260 10.60 -16.25 -21.56
C ASP A 260 11.70 -16.94 -20.70
N GLY A 261 11.40 -17.09 -19.40
CA GLY A 261 12.12 -17.96 -18.46
C GLY A 261 13.47 -17.53 -17.90
N THR A 262 13.97 -16.30 -18.09
CA THR A 262 15.37 -15.96 -17.65
C THR A 262 15.56 -14.75 -16.75
N GLN A 263 14.52 -13.94 -16.48
CA GLN A 263 14.57 -12.87 -15.49
C GLN A 263 13.40 -12.99 -14.52
N TYR A 264 13.72 -13.40 -13.30
CA TYR A 264 12.84 -13.27 -12.16
C TYR A 264 13.00 -11.85 -11.62
N GLY A 265 11.90 -11.12 -11.50
CA GLY A 265 11.87 -9.93 -10.64
C GLY A 265 12.20 -10.37 -9.22
N VAL A 266 13.45 -10.22 -8.81
CA VAL A 266 13.88 -10.28 -7.42
C VAL A 266 14.44 -8.91 -7.13
N LEU A 267 13.62 -8.06 -6.52
CA LEU A 267 14.10 -6.84 -5.92
C LEU A 267 14.90 -7.24 -4.68
N GLU A 268 16.23 -7.19 -4.76
CA GLU A 268 17.07 -7.35 -3.57
C GLU A 268 16.94 -6.09 -2.70
N TRP A 269 16.48 -6.28 -1.46
CA TRP A 269 16.20 -5.24 -0.45
C TRP A 269 17.36 -5.02 0.51
#